data_AF-A0A2X1SSK3-F1
#
_entry.id   AF-A0A2X1SSK3-F1
#
_cell.length_a   1.000
_cell.length_b   1.000
_cell.length_c   1.000
_cell.angle_alpha   90.00
_cell.angle_beta   90.00
_cell.angle_gamma   90.00
#
_symmetry.space_group_name_H-M   'P 1'
#
loop_
_entity.id
_entity.type
_entity.pdbx_description
1 polymer ?
#
loop_
_entity_poly.entity_id
_entity_poly.type
_entity_poly.pdbx_seq_one_letter_code
_entity_poly.pdbx_strand_id
1 'polypeptide(L)'
;MLDYRDPGEVARTPDKLSPLTHYLNAPANPPVSEVNAKVTELNAATLNALNGEQFMLQLYRQLPFNNPAYRQLAAWLTTPFEGALLQHCAVGKDRTGVGCALTLFAVGCDSETVMEEYLLTHGMLTQVEAWMLELLGNDLTAQGRQSLADILTVKESYLAAALSAIHQRYGTVDAWLAAEYQLTAPVRAALQARLLEE
;
A
#
# COMPACT_ATOMS: atom_id res chain seq x y z
N MET A 1 -2.28 -7.10 13.94
CA MET A 1 -1.26 -6.78 12.92
C MET A 1 -1.67 -7.44 11.61
N LEU A 2 -1.79 -6.64 10.56
CA LEU A 2 -2.17 -7.08 9.22
C LEU A 2 -0.95 -7.00 8.31
N ASP A 3 -0.49 -8.15 7.83
CA ASP A 3 0.71 -8.28 7.00
C ASP A 3 0.33 -8.47 5.53
N TYR A 4 0.57 -7.44 4.71
CA TYR A 4 0.21 -7.37 3.30
C TYR A 4 1.16 -8.11 2.34
N ARG A 5 2.21 -8.73 2.87
CA ARG A 5 3.17 -9.49 2.08
C ARG A 5 2.56 -10.76 1.50
N ASP A 6 3.03 -11.17 0.33
CA ASP A 6 2.70 -12.50 -0.19
C ASP A 6 3.37 -13.57 0.69
N PRO A 7 2.85 -14.81 0.77
CA PRO A 7 3.40 -15.84 1.65
C PRO A 7 4.89 -16.14 1.43
N GLY A 8 5.37 -15.97 0.19
CA GLY A 8 6.80 -16.12 -0.14
C GLY A 8 7.70 -15.03 0.44
N GLU A 9 7.20 -13.79 0.53
CA GLU A 9 7.89 -12.69 1.21
C GLU A 9 7.94 -12.95 2.72
N VAL A 10 6.81 -13.38 3.32
CA VAL A 10 6.72 -13.73 4.76
C VAL A 10 7.69 -14.85 5.13
N ALA A 11 7.75 -15.92 4.33
CA ALA A 11 8.63 -17.04 4.59
C ALA A 11 10.12 -16.66 4.54
N ARG A 12 10.50 -15.67 3.72
CA ARG A 12 11.88 -15.20 3.57
C ARG A 12 12.30 -14.29 4.70
N THR A 13 11.41 -13.43 5.17
CA THR A 13 11.67 -12.43 6.22
C THR A 13 10.58 -12.45 7.29
N PRO A 14 10.49 -13.50 8.13
CA PRO A 14 9.43 -13.63 9.11
C PRO A 14 9.49 -12.52 10.16
N ASP A 15 8.32 -12.01 10.57
CA ASP A 15 8.24 -11.00 11.62
C ASP A 15 8.62 -11.58 12.98
N LYS A 16 9.23 -10.75 13.82
CA LYS A 16 9.54 -11.07 15.22
C LYS A 16 8.43 -10.50 16.10
N LEU A 17 7.41 -11.31 16.36
CA LEU A 17 6.20 -10.88 17.06
C LEU A 17 6.14 -11.34 18.51
N SER A 18 5.46 -10.54 19.33
CA SER A 18 5.06 -10.97 20.67
C SER A 18 3.99 -12.07 20.57
N PRO A 19 3.94 -13.04 21.50
CA PRO A 19 2.83 -14.01 21.57
C PRO A 19 1.46 -13.36 21.76
N LEU A 20 1.40 -12.11 22.23
CA LEU A 20 0.16 -11.35 22.41
C LEU A 20 -0.33 -10.70 21.10
N THR A 21 0.47 -10.72 20.03
CA THR A 21 0.10 -10.10 18.76
C THR A 21 -0.91 -10.97 18.02
N HIS A 22 -2.11 -10.44 17.81
CA HIS A 22 -3.06 -11.01 16.87
C HIS A 22 -2.55 -10.74 15.44
N TYR A 23 -2.00 -11.77 14.79
CA TYR A 23 -1.37 -11.69 13.46
C TYR A 23 -2.28 -12.28 12.39
N LEU A 24 -2.34 -11.63 11.23
CA LEU A 24 -2.94 -12.18 10.03
C LEU A 24 -2.12 -11.78 8.79
N ASN A 25 -1.68 -12.77 8.02
CA ASN A 25 -1.16 -12.55 6.69
C ASN A 25 -2.33 -12.40 5.70
N ALA A 26 -2.43 -11.23 5.08
CA ALA A 26 -3.47 -10.88 4.13
C ALA A 26 -2.81 -10.23 2.90
N PRO A 27 -2.35 -11.01 1.91
CA PRO A 27 -1.65 -10.49 0.74
C PRO A 27 -2.46 -9.42 -0.01
N ALA A 28 -1.85 -8.25 -0.24
CA ALA A 28 -2.54 -7.09 -0.83
C ALA A 28 -2.12 -6.76 -2.27
N ASN A 29 -1.35 -7.63 -2.93
CA ASN A 29 -1.09 -7.46 -4.37
C ASN A 29 -2.38 -7.59 -5.19
N PRO A 30 -2.50 -6.89 -6.33
CA PRO A 30 -3.65 -7.07 -7.22
C PRO A 30 -3.79 -8.55 -7.63
N PRO A 31 -5.01 -9.14 -7.57
CA PRO A 31 -5.19 -10.58 -7.73
C PRO A 31 -4.92 -11.10 -9.15
N VAL A 32 -5.06 -10.26 -10.18
CA VAL A 32 -4.73 -10.58 -11.57
C VAL A 32 -4.09 -9.34 -12.19
N SER A 33 -2.77 -9.34 -12.31
CA SER A 33 -2.04 -8.21 -12.88
C SER A 33 -0.64 -8.57 -13.36
N GLU A 34 -0.19 -7.86 -14.39
CA GLU A 34 1.20 -7.86 -14.84
C GLU A 34 2.12 -7.06 -13.90
N VAL A 35 1.55 -6.27 -12.98
CA VAL A 35 2.29 -5.46 -11.99
C VAL A 35 2.00 -5.90 -10.56
N ASN A 36 3.02 -5.83 -9.71
CA ASN A 36 2.92 -6.19 -8.29
C ASN A 36 3.91 -5.38 -7.45
N ALA A 37 3.71 -5.37 -6.13
CA ALA A 37 4.49 -4.60 -5.17
C ALA A 37 5.64 -5.40 -4.52
N LYS A 38 6.12 -6.48 -5.16
CA LYS A 38 7.27 -7.28 -4.69
C LYS A 38 8.58 -6.66 -5.17
N VAL A 39 8.78 -5.39 -4.81
CA VAL A 39 9.84 -4.55 -5.35
C VAL A 39 11.25 -5.07 -5.04
N THR A 40 11.41 -5.77 -3.91
CA THR A 40 12.68 -6.39 -3.49
C THR A 40 12.98 -7.73 -4.19
N GLU A 41 12.07 -8.23 -5.03
CA GLU A 41 12.26 -9.46 -5.81
C GLU A 41 12.57 -9.18 -7.30
N LEU A 42 12.62 -7.91 -7.70
CA LEU A 42 12.95 -7.52 -9.07
C LEU A 42 14.43 -7.81 -9.35
N ASN A 43 14.71 -8.40 -10.51
CA ASN A 43 16.07 -8.64 -10.98
C ASN A 43 16.51 -7.55 -11.97
N ALA A 44 17.82 -7.51 -12.28
CA ALA A 44 18.39 -6.52 -13.16
C ALA A 44 17.79 -6.54 -14.58
N ALA A 45 17.49 -7.73 -15.14
CA ALA A 45 16.91 -7.85 -16.47
C ALA A 45 15.51 -7.20 -16.53
N THR A 46 14.67 -7.45 -15.52
CA THR A 46 13.36 -6.83 -15.37
C THR A 46 13.47 -5.32 -15.24
N LEU A 47 14.33 -4.82 -14.34
CA LEU A 47 14.54 -3.39 -14.13
C LEU A 47 15.07 -2.68 -15.39
N ASN A 48 15.96 -3.32 -16.14
CA ASN A 48 16.51 -2.78 -17.38
C ASN A 48 15.48 -2.68 -18.51
N ALA A 49 14.48 -3.57 -18.53
CA ALA A 49 13.49 -3.66 -19.59
C ALA A 49 12.25 -2.79 -19.35
N LEU A 50 11.89 -2.54 -18.09
CA LEU A 50 10.66 -1.82 -17.74
C LEU A 50 10.84 -0.29 -17.70
N ASN A 51 9.71 0.40 -17.62
CA ASN A 51 9.65 1.80 -17.21
C ASN A 51 9.10 1.86 -15.77
N GLY A 52 9.94 2.23 -14.81
CA GLY A 52 9.60 2.17 -13.38
C GLY A 52 8.39 3.03 -13.02
N GLU A 53 8.32 4.26 -13.55
CA GLU A 53 7.20 5.15 -13.31
C GLU A 53 5.87 4.62 -13.86
N GLN A 54 5.85 4.11 -15.10
CA GLN A 54 4.65 3.52 -15.68
C GLN A 54 4.20 2.27 -14.92
N PHE A 55 5.15 1.44 -14.51
CA PHE A 55 4.90 0.27 -13.67
C PHE A 55 4.20 0.66 -12.35
N MET A 56 4.73 1.68 -11.66
CA MET A 56 4.15 2.16 -10.41
C MET A 56 2.77 2.79 -10.61
N LEU A 57 2.58 3.60 -11.66
CA LEU A 57 1.26 4.17 -11.97
C LEU A 57 0.21 3.09 -12.25
N GLN A 58 0.58 2.02 -12.96
CA GLN A 58 -0.31 0.88 -13.20
C GLN A 58 -0.65 0.13 -11.90
N LEU A 59 0.34 -0.09 -11.04
CA LEU A 59 0.14 -0.76 -9.75
C LEU A 59 -0.85 0.03 -8.88
N TYR A 60 -0.63 1.34 -8.72
CA TYR A 60 -1.49 2.19 -7.89
C TYR A 60 -2.93 2.32 -8.43
N ARG A 61 -3.14 2.25 -9.74
CA ARG A 61 -4.49 2.22 -10.32
C ARG A 61 -5.26 0.96 -9.97
N GLN A 62 -4.59 -0.12 -9.58
CA GLN A 62 -5.23 -1.41 -9.34
C GLN A 62 -5.38 -1.75 -7.86
N LEU A 63 -4.42 -1.34 -7.02
CA LEU A 63 -4.41 -1.64 -5.59
C LEU A 63 -5.75 -1.36 -4.88
N PRO A 64 -6.46 -0.25 -5.13
CA PRO A 64 -7.71 0.08 -4.42
C PRO A 64 -8.90 -0.83 -4.72
N PHE A 65 -8.80 -1.78 -5.66
CA PHE A 65 -9.95 -2.50 -6.18
C PHE A 65 -9.88 -4.00 -5.94
N ASN A 66 -11.03 -4.60 -5.62
CA ASN A 66 -11.21 -6.04 -5.43
C ASN A 66 -10.23 -6.68 -4.44
N ASN A 67 -9.62 -5.90 -3.54
CA ASN A 67 -8.50 -6.33 -2.72
C ASN A 67 -8.98 -6.99 -1.41
N PRO A 68 -8.77 -8.31 -1.23
CA PRO A 68 -9.24 -9.02 -0.04
C PRO A 68 -8.56 -8.54 1.25
N ALA A 69 -7.30 -8.08 1.17
CA ALA A 69 -6.59 -7.54 2.34
C ALA A 69 -7.25 -6.25 2.86
N TYR A 70 -7.70 -5.39 1.95
CA TYR A 70 -8.38 -4.15 2.32
C TYR A 70 -9.82 -4.39 2.81
N ARG A 71 -10.50 -5.44 2.33
CA ARG A 71 -11.74 -5.92 2.98
C ARG A 71 -11.49 -6.40 4.40
N GLN A 72 -10.38 -7.12 4.63
CA GLN A 72 -10.01 -7.58 5.96
C GLN A 72 -9.63 -6.42 6.89
N LEU A 73 -8.93 -5.40 6.37
CA LEU A 73 -8.67 -4.15 7.08
C LEU A 73 -9.98 -3.47 7.51
N ALA A 74 -10.93 -3.30 6.59
CA ALA A 74 -12.24 -2.72 6.89
C ALA A 74 -12.99 -3.52 7.97
N ALA A 75 -12.95 -4.85 7.92
CA ALA A 75 -13.55 -5.72 8.95
C ALA A 75 -12.91 -5.52 10.34
N TRP A 76 -11.58 -5.37 10.40
CA TRP A 76 -10.88 -5.10 11.66
C TRP A 76 -11.11 -3.67 12.17
N LEU A 77 -11.17 -2.68 11.29
CA LEU A 77 -11.50 -1.30 11.65
C LEU A 77 -12.92 -1.18 12.21
N THR A 78 -13.86 -1.98 11.72
CA THR A 78 -15.26 -1.93 12.18
C THR A 78 -15.55 -2.80 13.40
N THR A 79 -14.62 -3.69 13.77
CA THR A 79 -14.69 -4.48 15.00
C THR A 79 -14.02 -3.71 16.14
N PRO A 80 -14.66 -3.51 17.30
CA PRO A 80 -13.99 -2.93 18.46
C PRO A 80 -12.75 -3.74 18.86
N PHE A 81 -11.64 -3.05 19.10
CA PHE A 81 -10.39 -3.65 19.55
C PHE A 81 -9.76 -2.77 20.64
N GLU A 82 -9.04 -3.41 21.57
CA GLU A 82 -8.17 -2.71 22.51
C GLU A 82 -6.75 -2.61 21.93
N GLY A 83 -6.07 -1.49 22.18
CA GLY A 83 -4.72 -1.24 21.68
C GLY A 83 -4.71 -0.68 20.26
N ALA A 84 -3.79 -1.18 19.42
CA ALA A 84 -3.50 -0.60 18.11
C ALA A 84 -3.61 -1.61 16.96
N LEU A 85 -4.03 -1.13 15.80
CA LEU A 85 -3.96 -1.86 14.55
C LEU A 85 -2.69 -1.44 13.80
N LEU A 86 -1.75 -2.37 13.64
CA LEU A 86 -0.58 -2.21 12.78
C LEU A 86 -0.85 -2.86 11.42
N GLN A 87 -0.58 -2.15 10.34
CA GLN A 87 -0.55 -2.68 8.97
C GLN A 87 0.83 -2.44 8.34
N HIS A 88 1.36 -3.42 7.63
CA HIS A 88 2.65 -3.27 6.94
C HIS A 88 2.73 -4.15 5.68
N CYS A 89 3.75 -3.91 4.86
CA CYS A 89 4.13 -4.77 3.74
C CYS A 89 5.65 -5.00 3.79
N ALA A 90 6.30 -5.26 2.65
CA ALA A 90 7.76 -5.47 2.60
C ALA A 90 8.56 -4.20 2.91
N VAL A 91 8.12 -3.05 2.39
CA VAL A 91 8.85 -1.77 2.51
C VAL A 91 7.97 -0.64 3.07
N GLY A 92 6.75 -0.95 3.51
CA GLY A 92 5.86 0.04 4.12
C GLY A 92 5.32 1.13 3.19
N LYS A 93 5.50 1.02 1.87
CA LYS A 93 5.15 2.08 0.89
C LYS A 93 3.86 1.85 0.14
N ASP A 94 3.81 0.88 -0.79
CA ASP A 94 2.75 0.86 -1.81
C ASP A 94 1.46 0.23 -1.28
N ARG A 95 1.53 -1.05 -0.91
CA ARG A 95 0.40 -1.79 -0.30
C ARG A 95 -0.02 -1.17 1.03
N THR A 96 0.95 -0.73 1.83
CA THR A 96 0.70 -0.05 3.11
C THR A 96 0.13 1.34 2.89
N GLY A 97 0.68 2.15 2.00
CA GLY A 97 0.20 3.50 1.73
C GLY A 97 -1.24 3.54 1.22
N VAL A 98 -1.63 2.63 0.33
CA VAL A 98 -3.05 2.52 -0.08
C VAL A 98 -3.94 2.03 1.07
N GLY A 99 -3.44 1.15 1.95
CA GLY A 99 -4.16 0.77 3.18
C GLY A 99 -4.30 1.93 4.19
N CYS A 100 -3.27 2.78 4.32
CA CYS A 100 -3.31 4.00 5.14
C CYS A 100 -4.32 4.99 4.57
N ALA A 101 -4.26 5.25 3.26
CA ALA A 101 -5.21 6.11 2.57
C ALA A 101 -6.67 5.63 2.78
N LEU A 102 -6.94 4.33 2.63
CA LEU A 102 -8.26 3.76 2.91
C LEU A 102 -8.71 4.04 4.35
N THR A 103 -7.82 3.83 5.33
CA THR A 103 -8.12 4.06 6.74
C THR A 103 -8.43 5.53 7.02
N LEU A 104 -7.61 6.45 6.51
CA LEU A 104 -7.78 7.89 6.66
C LEU A 104 -9.08 8.39 6.01
N PHE A 105 -9.41 7.92 4.80
CA PHE A 105 -10.69 8.23 4.18
C PHE A 105 -11.88 7.62 4.95
N ALA A 106 -11.70 6.45 5.56
CA ALA A 106 -12.74 5.82 6.37
C ALA A 106 -13.05 6.63 7.64
N VAL A 107 -12.05 7.29 8.23
CA VAL A 107 -12.23 8.23 9.36
C VAL A 107 -12.55 9.66 8.90
N GLY A 108 -12.66 9.93 7.60
CA GLY A 108 -13.18 11.19 7.07
C GLY A 108 -12.14 12.26 6.76
N CYS A 109 -10.85 11.92 6.68
CA CYS A 109 -9.82 12.83 6.17
C CYS A 109 -10.08 13.16 4.69
N ASP A 110 -9.73 14.37 4.28
CA ASP A 110 -9.78 14.78 2.87
C ASP A 110 -8.58 14.26 2.06
N SER A 111 -8.64 14.42 0.73
CA SER A 111 -7.59 13.92 -0.16
C SER A 111 -6.26 14.64 0.01
N GLU A 112 -6.25 15.88 0.51
CA GLU A 112 -5.04 16.65 0.77
C GLU A 112 -4.30 16.06 1.98
N THR A 113 -4.99 15.88 3.10
CA THR A 113 -4.47 15.23 4.31
C THR A 113 -3.91 13.84 4.02
N VAL A 114 -4.65 13.05 3.22
CA VAL A 114 -4.22 11.70 2.84
C VAL A 114 -2.97 11.72 1.94
N MET A 115 -2.86 12.70 1.04
CA MET A 115 -1.67 12.86 0.22
C MET A 115 -0.46 13.29 1.04
N GLU A 116 -0.63 14.23 1.97
CA GLU A 116 0.43 14.68 2.87
C GLU A 116 1.00 13.52 3.68
N GLU A 117 0.14 12.70 4.31
CA GLU A 117 0.57 11.53 5.07
C GLU A 117 1.36 10.55 4.20
N TYR A 118 0.86 10.23 3.01
CA TYR A 118 1.53 9.33 2.08
C TYR A 118 2.94 9.82 1.70
N LEU A 119 3.11 11.13 1.48
CA LEU A 119 4.38 11.73 1.09
C LEU A 119 5.41 11.75 2.24
N LEU A 120 5.02 11.55 3.50
CA LEU A 120 5.96 11.39 4.62
C LEU A 120 6.90 10.19 4.46
N THR A 121 6.53 9.21 3.62
CA THR A 121 7.38 8.06 3.30
C THR A 121 8.59 8.43 2.42
N HIS A 122 8.63 9.65 1.87
CA HIS A 122 9.73 10.10 1.02
C HIS A 122 11.08 10.08 1.76
N GLY A 123 12.09 9.48 1.13
CA GLY A 123 13.43 9.34 1.71
C GLY A 123 13.58 8.22 2.76
N MET A 124 12.51 7.51 3.13
CA MET A 124 12.59 6.42 4.12
C MET A 124 13.16 5.11 3.56
N LEU A 125 13.26 4.97 2.23
CA LEU A 125 13.68 3.73 1.56
C LEU A 125 15.15 3.71 1.12
N THR A 126 15.95 4.68 1.57
CA THR A 126 17.38 4.81 1.21
C THR A 126 18.21 3.55 1.50
N GLN A 127 17.93 2.86 2.62
CA GLN A 127 18.62 1.60 2.95
C GLN A 127 18.27 0.46 1.99
N VAL A 128 16.99 0.37 1.57
CA VAL A 128 16.53 -0.64 0.61
C VAL A 128 17.13 -0.36 -0.77
N GLU A 129 17.15 0.92 -1.17
CA GLU A 129 17.77 1.35 -2.42
C GLU A 129 19.27 1.05 -2.46
N ALA A 130 20.00 1.39 -1.40
CA ALA A 130 21.43 1.09 -1.30
C ALA A 130 21.69 -0.41 -1.40
N TRP A 131 20.90 -1.23 -0.70
CA TRP A 131 21.01 -2.69 -0.76
C TRP A 131 20.73 -3.25 -2.16
N MET A 132 19.69 -2.76 -2.85
CA MET A 132 19.39 -3.21 -4.22
C MET A 132 20.46 -2.77 -5.22
N LEU A 133 21.05 -1.58 -5.05
CA LEU A 133 22.16 -1.10 -5.86
C LEU A 133 23.45 -1.91 -5.62
N GLU A 134 23.71 -2.35 -4.38
CA GLU A 134 24.82 -3.25 -4.08
C GLU A 134 24.61 -4.62 -4.74
N LEU A 135 23.39 -5.16 -4.65
CA LEU A 135 23.05 -6.47 -5.17
C LEU A 135 23.04 -6.53 -6.71
N LEU A 136 22.53 -5.50 -7.37
CA LEU A 136 22.23 -5.52 -8.82
C LEU A 136 23.04 -4.51 -9.63
N GLY A 137 23.75 -3.58 -8.99
CA GLY A 137 24.28 -2.38 -9.63
C GLY A 137 25.16 -2.64 -10.85
N ASN A 138 26.00 -3.67 -10.81
CA ASN A 138 26.88 -4.02 -11.94
C ASN A 138 26.11 -4.46 -13.20
N ASP A 139 24.91 -4.99 -13.02
CA ASP A 139 24.06 -5.49 -14.10
C ASP A 139 23.00 -4.46 -14.54
N LEU A 140 22.89 -3.32 -13.84
CA LEU A 140 21.92 -2.27 -14.17
C LEU A 140 22.47 -1.28 -15.19
N THR A 141 21.74 -1.16 -16.30
CA THR A 141 21.86 -0.05 -17.25
C THR A 141 21.40 1.27 -16.61
N ALA A 142 21.63 2.40 -17.29
CA ALA A 142 21.08 3.69 -16.86
C ALA A 142 19.54 3.64 -16.71
N GLN A 143 18.85 2.96 -17.64
CA GLN A 143 17.40 2.74 -17.56
C GLN A 143 17.00 1.89 -16.36
N GLY A 144 17.76 0.83 -16.06
CA GLY A 144 17.52 -0.01 -14.89
C GLY A 144 17.68 0.75 -13.57
N ARG A 145 18.69 1.62 -13.49
CA ARG A 145 18.90 2.50 -12.33
C ARG A 145 17.77 3.50 -12.15
N GLN A 146 17.32 4.13 -13.25
CA GLN A 146 16.18 5.04 -13.21
C GLN A 146 14.89 4.32 -12.78
N SER A 147 14.65 3.13 -13.33
CA SER A 147 13.48 2.31 -12.97
C SER A 147 13.49 1.90 -11.51
N LEU A 148 14.67 1.54 -10.97
CA LEU A 148 14.84 1.24 -9.55
C LEU A 148 14.52 2.46 -8.68
N ALA A 149 15.05 3.64 -9.04
CA ALA A 149 14.79 4.89 -8.32
C ALA A 149 13.31 5.26 -8.33
N ASP A 150 12.62 5.12 -9.47
CA ASP A 150 11.17 5.35 -9.60
C ASP A 150 10.35 4.37 -8.73
N ILE A 151 10.76 3.10 -8.67
CA ILE A 151 10.08 2.07 -7.89
C ILE A 151 10.28 2.26 -6.38
N LEU A 152 11.46 2.70 -5.96
CA LEU A 152 11.81 2.83 -4.54
C LEU A 152 11.53 4.22 -3.95
N THR A 153 10.95 5.13 -4.73
CA THR A 153 10.51 6.43 -4.23
C THR A 153 8.98 6.50 -4.07
N VAL A 154 8.51 7.56 -3.41
CA VAL A 154 7.11 8.00 -3.45
C VAL A 154 7.02 9.26 -4.30
N LYS A 155 5.98 9.32 -5.13
CA LYS A 155 5.58 10.50 -5.89
C LYS A 155 4.09 10.73 -5.70
N GLU A 156 3.70 12.01 -5.65
CA GLU A 156 2.29 12.43 -5.62
C GLU A 156 1.48 11.75 -6.74
N SER A 157 2.08 11.65 -7.94
CA SER A 157 1.47 11.05 -9.11
C SER A 157 1.01 9.59 -8.90
N TYR A 158 1.65 8.84 -8.01
CA TYR A 158 1.28 7.45 -7.73
C TYR A 158 -0.03 7.36 -6.96
N LEU A 159 -0.14 8.05 -5.82
CA LEU A 159 -1.40 8.06 -5.07
C LEU A 159 -2.49 8.81 -5.85
N ALA A 160 -2.16 9.88 -6.57
CA ALA A 160 -3.09 10.57 -7.43
C ALA A 160 -3.66 9.65 -8.54
N ALA A 161 -2.87 8.70 -9.05
CA ALA A 161 -3.36 7.71 -10.01
C ALA A 161 -4.37 6.74 -9.37
N ALA A 162 -4.16 6.33 -8.12
CA ALA A 162 -5.13 5.54 -7.36
C ALA A 162 -6.44 6.32 -7.14
N LEU A 163 -6.34 7.57 -6.68
CA LEU A 163 -7.50 8.44 -6.46
C LEU A 163 -8.25 8.71 -7.76
N SER A 164 -7.53 8.96 -8.86
CA SER A 164 -8.16 9.17 -10.18
C SER A 164 -8.92 7.93 -10.63
N ALA A 165 -8.35 6.73 -10.44
CA ALA A 165 -9.03 5.48 -10.78
C ALA A 165 -10.29 5.27 -9.92
N ILE A 166 -10.23 5.62 -8.62
CA ILE A 166 -11.37 5.57 -7.70
C ILE A 166 -12.50 6.48 -8.22
N HIS A 167 -12.20 7.74 -8.53
CA HIS A 167 -13.18 8.70 -9.04
C HIS A 167 -13.76 8.27 -10.39
N GLN A 168 -12.95 7.71 -11.29
CA GLN A 168 -13.43 7.21 -12.59
C GLN A 168 -14.43 6.07 -12.46
N ARG A 169 -14.24 5.16 -11.49
CA ARG A 169 -15.09 3.98 -11.33
C ARG A 169 -16.31 4.21 -10.43
N TYR A 170 -16.19 5.05 -9.41
CA TYR A 170 -17.21 5.23 -8.37
C TYR A 170 -17.75 6.65 -8.24
N GLY A 171 -17.15 7.64 -8.93
CA GLY A 171 -17.51 9.05 -8.84
C GLY A 171 -16.96 9.74 -7.58
N THR A 172 -16.99 9.09 -6.42
CA THR A 172 -16.46 9.62 -5.16
C THR A 172 -15.73 8.55 -4.34
N VAL A 173 -14.84 8.98 -3.44
CA VAL A 173 -14.18 8.11 -2.45
C VAL A 173 -15.21 7.42 -1.56
N ASP A 174 -16.25 8.13 -1.13
CA ASP A 174 -17.33 7.58 -0.31
C ASP A 174 -18.08 6.42 -0.99
N ALA A 175 -18.37 6.56 -2.28
CA ALA A 175 -19.02 5.52 -3.07
C ALA A 175 -18.10 4.29 -3.23
N TRP A 176 -16.79 4.50 -3.39
CA TRP A 176 -15.80 3.43 -3.44
C TRP A 176 -15.70 2.67 -2.12
N LEU A 177 -15.55 3.39 -1.00
CA LEU A 177 -15.50 2.80 0.35
C LEU A 177 -16.74 1.96 0.66
N ALA A 178 -17.93 2.46 0.33
CA ALA A 178 -19.17 1.74 0.54
C ALA A 178 -19.28 0.49 -0.34
N ALA A 179 -18.92 0.59 -1.63
CA ALA A 179 -19.11 -0.49 -2.59
C ALA A 179 -18.07 -1.61 -2.47
N GLU A 180 -16.78 -1.28 -2.33
CA GLU A 180 -15.68 -2.27 -2.29
C GLU A 180 -15.44 -2.82 -0.87
N TYR A 181 -15.70 -2.02 0.17
CA TYR A 181 -15.28 -2.31 1.55
C TYR A 181 -16.37 -2.17 2.60
N GLN A 182 -17.62 -1.90 2.19
CA GLN A 182 -18.80 -1.87 3.07
C GLN A 182 -18.71 -0.78 4.16
N LEU A 183 -17.82 0.19 3.97
CA LEU A 183 -17.63 1.36 4.84
C LEU A 183 -18.63 2.45 4.47
N THR A 184 -19.91 2.15 4.69
CA THR A 184 -21.03 3.07 4.49
C THR A 184 -20.98 4.25 5.47
N ALA A 185 -21.75 5.31 5.21
CA ALA A 185 -21.75 6.50 6.08
C ALA A 185 -22.05 6.17 7.57
N PRO A 186 -23.06 5.34 7.93
CA PRO A 186 -23.28 4.96 9.32
C PRO A 186 -22.12 4.18 9.94
N VAL A 187 -21.46 3.31 9.16
CA VAL A 187 -20.31 2.53 9.61
C VAL A 187 -19.11 3.43 9.89
N ARG A 188 -18.85 4.41 9.01
CA ARG A 188 -17.78 5.39 9.19
C ARG A 188 -18.06 6.34 10.36
N ALA A 189 -19.30 6.75 10.57
CA ALA A 189 -19.66 7.55 11.75
C ALA A 189 -19.34 6.81 13.06
N ALA A 190 -19.63 5.51 13.14
CA ALA A 190 -19.27 4.69 14.29
C ALA A 190 -17.75 4.50 14.44
N LEU A 191 -17.01 4.38 13.33
CA LEU A 191 -15.55 4.34 13.32
C LEU A 191 -14.95 5.64 13.88
N GLN A 192 -15.42 6.78 13.38
CA GLN A 192 -14.98 8.12 13.76
C GLN A 192 -15.19 8.36 15.25
N ALA A 193 -16.38 8.07 15.77
CA ALA A 193 -16.70 8.21 17.19
C ALA A 193 -15.82 7.37 18.12
N ARG A 194 -15.17 6.31 17.60
CA ARG A 194 -14.29 5.42 18.37
C ARG A 194 -12.81 5.77 18.23
N LEU A 195 -12.39 6.28 17.08
CA LEU A 195 -10.96 6.44 16.75
C LEU A 195 -10.49 7.89 16.76
N LEU A 196 -11.39 8.87 16.72
CA LEU A 196 -11.05 10.28 16.77
C LEU A 196 -11.26 10.84 18.18
N GLU A 197 -10.43 11.80 18.55
CA GLU A 197 -10.61 12.61 19.76
C GLU A 197 -11.76 13.63 19.55
N GLU A 198 -12.38 14.09 20.65
CA GLU A 198 -13.45 15.11 20.62
C GLU A 198 -12.94 16.52 20.30
#